data_AF-A0AAD6TZC7-F1
#
_entry.id   AF-A0AAD6TZC7-F1
#
_cell.length_a   1.000
_cell.length_b   1.000
_cell.length_c   1.000
_cell.angle_alpha   90.00
_cell.angle_beta   90.00
_cell.angle_gamma   90.00
#
_symmetry.space_group_name_H-M   'P 1'
#
loop_
_entity.id
_entity.type
_entity.pdbx_description
1 polymer ?
#
loop_
_entity_poly.entity_id
_entity_poly.type
_entity_poly.pdbx_seq_one_letter_code
_entity_poly.pdbx_strand_id
1 'polypeptide(L)'
;MALDTVLPYAHEVGFFLHQNRFRSACAHLGFGAEDPPAALLSAVCLWAACLSPSASPAEPLAHEPTLLARALHLAPGALSSGHRLQILHGIQTEVLLCAYFLHKGRLVEAQYHLSLAASHVVLGDLAGLRSARGARAQRAQIYQDPIEEGELVSAFWTVLAMDKIWSSALNFPSNFTSEGPPDVDTPWPLEMDAYEQ
;
A
#
# COMPACT_ATOMS: atom_id res chain seq x y z
N MET A 1 -2.99 18.48 5.16
CA MET A 1 -1.61 19.01 5.21
C MET A 1 -0.58 17.96 4.81
N ALA A 2 -0.36 16.88 5.56
CA ALA A 2 0.60 15.83 5.13
C ALA A 2 0.08 15.01 3.93
N LEU A 3 -1.16 14.54 4.00
CA LEU A 3 -1.78 13.77 2.92
C LEU A 3 -1.88 14.59 1.62
N ASP A 4 -2.28 15.87 1.70
CA ASP A 4 -2.35 16.75 0.52
C ASP A 4 -1.00 16.98 -0.16
N THR A 5 0.12 16.85 0.58
CA THR A 5 1.48 16.92 0.01
C THR A 5 1.85 15.62 -0.73
N VAL A 6 1.37 14.46 -0.26
CA VAL A 6 1.72 13.14 -0.83
C VAL A 6 0.86 12.80 -2.04
N LEU A 7 -0.44 13.12 -2.01
CA LEU A 7 -1.40 12.68 -3.03
C LEU A 7 -1.07 13.10 -4.48
N PRO A 8 -0.47 14.27 -4.76
CA PRO A 8 0.01 14.59 -6.10
C PRO A 8 1.07 13.62 -6.64
N TYR A 9 1.75 12.90 -5.74
CA TYR A 9 2.80 11.92 -6.05
C TYR A 9 2.37 10.49 -5.72
N ALA A 10 1.06 10.25 -5.59
CA ALA A 10 0.52 8.97 -5.10
C ALA A 10 1.03 7.80 -5.94
N HIS A 11 1.01 7.91 -7.27
CA HIS A 11 1.45 6.86 -8.17
C HIS A 11 2.97 6.59 -8.05
N GLU A 12 3.78 7.65 -7.93
CA GLU A 12 5.24 7.54 -7.82
C GLU A 12 5.70 6.85 -6.54
N VAL A 13 4.96 7.04 -5.44
CA VAL A 13 5.29 6.42 -4.14
C VAL A 13 4.53 5.11 -3.89
N GLY A 14 3.68 4.69 -4.82
CA GLY A 14 2.88 3.47 -4.71
C GLY A 14 1.67 3.57 -3.77
N PHE A 15 1.12 4.77 -3.57
CA PHE A 15 -0.13 4.97 -2.85
C PHE A 15 -1.33 4.54 -3.70
N PHE A 16 -1.96 3.42 -3.33
CA PHE A 16 -3.04 2.75 -4.07
C PHE A 16 -4.42 2.86 -3.40
N LEU A 17 -4.50 3.31 -2.14
CA LEU A 17 -5.78 3.44 -1.43
C LEU A 17 -6.67 4.53 -2.04
N HIS A 18 -7.97 4.39 -1.84
CA HIS A 18 -8.97 5.35 -2.29
C HIS A 18 -8.81 6.67 -1.52
N GLN A 19 -8.44 7.74 -2.23
CA GLN A 19 -7.98 8.99 -1.60
C GLN A 19 -9.06 9.64 -0.73
N ASN A 20 -10.31 9.70 -1.20
CA ASN A 20 -11.42 10.32 -0.46
C ASN A 20 -11.81 9.50 0.78
N ARG A 21 -11.75 8.16 0.67
CA ARG A 21 -12.03 7.24 1.77
C ARG A 21 -10.97 7.39 2.84
N PHE A 22 -9.70 7.39 2.44
CA PHE A 22 -8.58 7.56 3.35
C PHE A 22 -8.59 8.94 4.03
N ARG A 23 -8.90 10.01 3.29
CA ARG A 23 -9.10 11.37 3.85
C ARG A 23 -10.20 11.39 4.92
N SER A 24 -11.35 10.77 4.62
CA SER A 24 -12.48 10.67 5.56
C SER A 24 -12.07 9.90 6.82
N ALA A 25 -11.42 8.75 6.66
CA ALA A 25 -10.94 7.94 7.78
C ALA A 25 -9.92 8.70 8.66
N CYS A 26 -9.06 9.52 8.06
CA CYS A 26 -8.15 10.40 8.80
C CYS A 26 -8.86 11.54 9.55
N ALA A 27 -9.98 12.05 9.03
CA ALA A 27 -10.77 13.09 9.67
C ALA A 27 -11.54 12.57 10.89
N HIS A 28 -11.82 11.27 10.93
CA HIS A 28 -12.59 10.60 11.98
C HIS A 28 -11.75 9.62 12.83
N LEU A 29 -10.45 9.89 12.99
CA LEU A 29 -9.58 9.08 13.85
C LEU A 29 -10.08 9.05 15.30
N GLY A 30 -10.01 7.87 15.93
CA GLY A 30 -10.42 7.62 17.30
C GLY A 30 -11.87 7.17 17.45
N PHE A 31 -12.58 6.93 16.35
CA PHE A 31 -14.01 6.63 16.35
C PHE A 31 -14.36 5.22 15.82
N GLY A 32 -13.40 4.42 15.31
CA GLY A 32 -13.74 3.12 14.74
C GLY A 32 -12.60 2.08 14.69
N ALA A 33 -12.98 0.83 14.42
CA ALA A 33 -12.06 -0.29 14.18
C ALA A 33 -11.37 -0.22 12.80
N GLU A 34 -11.85 0.67 11.94
CA GLU A 34 -11.37 0.90 10.56
C GLU A 34 -10.38 2.07 10.48
N ASP A 35 -10.00 2.64 11.62
CA ASP A 35 -9.02 3.71 11.70
C ASP A 35 -7.71 3.28 11.01
N PRO A 36 -7.13 4.14 10.16
CA PRO A 36 -5.82 3.90 9.58
C PRO A 36 -4.80 3.58 10.67
N PRO A 37 -4.03 2.49 10.53
CA PRO A 37 -3.07 2.11 11.53
C PRO A 37 -2.01 3.20 11.67
N ALA A 38 -1.54 3.44 12.89
CA ALA A 38 -0.53 4.46 13.15
C ALA A 38 0.78 4.24 12.35
N ALA A 39 1.05 3.01 11.91
CA ALA A 39 2.15 2.70 10.98
C ALA A 39 1.97 3.41 9.63
N LEU A 40 0.78 3.30 9.03
CA LEU A 40 0.43 3.93 7.76
C LEU A 40 0.47 5.45 7.87
N LEU A 41 -0.13 6.01 8.93
CA LEU A 41 -0.07 7.45 9.18
C LEU A 41 1.36 7.96 9.32
N SER A 42 2.23 7.21 10.00
CA SER A 42 3.65 7.56 10.14
C SER A 42 4.38 7.51 8.79
N ALA A 43 4.10 6.51 7.95
CA ALA A 43 4.67 6.41 6.60
C ALA A 43 4.18 7.53 5.66
N VAL A 44 2.91 7.93 5.72
CA VAL A 44 2.38 9.07 4.96
C VAL A 44 3.04 10.38 5.42
N CYS A 45 3.16 10.60 6.74
CA CYS A 45 3.85 11.76 7.28
C CYS A 45 5.35 11.77 6.92
N LEU A 46 6.00 10.61 6.89
CA LEU A 46 7.39 10.46 6.46
C LEU A 46 7.55 10.94 5.01
N TRP A 47 6.70 10.49 4.09
CA TRP A 47 6.70 10.94 2.71
C TRP A 47 6.35 12.42 2.55
N ALA A 48 5.39 12.92 3.32
CA ALA A 48 5.08 14.34 3.32
C ALA A 48 6.29 15.18 3.74
N ALA A 49 7.07 14.73 4.72
CA ALA A 49 8.32 15.39 5.13
C ALA A 49 9.39 15.36 4.03
N CYS A 50 9.49 14.26 3.25
CA CYS A 50 10.41 14.17 2.12
C CYS A 50 10.01 15.05 0.93
N LEU A 51 8.71 15.23 0.68
CA LEU A 51 8.16 15.94 -0.48
C LEU A 51 7.89 17.43 -0.23
N SER A 52 7.85 17.86 1.03
CA SER A 52 7.51 19.25 1.35
C SER A 52 8.62 20.21 0.89
N PRO A 53 8.32 21.22 0.05
CA PRO A 53 9.30 22.21 -0.37
C PRO A 53 9.79 22.99 0.86
N SER A 54 11.07 22.84 1.16
CA SER A 54 11.71 23.40 2.33
C SER A 54 11.75 24.93 2.29
N ALA A 55 10.93 25.59 3.11
CA ALA A 55 11.16 27.00 3.49
C ALA A 55 12.39 27.13 4.43
N SER A 56 12.79 26.02 5.06
CA SER A 56 14.02 25.85 5.84
C SER A 56 14.50 24.39 5.72
N PRO A 57 15.78 24.11 5.43
CA PRO A 57 16.30 22.76 5.26
C PRO A 57 16.34 21.91 6.55
N ALA A 58 16.01 22.48 7.72
CA ALA A 58 16.21 21.82 9.02
C ALA A 58 14.93 21.27 9.68
N GLU A 59 13.76 21.85 9.46
CA GLU A 59 12.54 21.49 10.23
C GLU A 59 11.78 20.23 9.78
N PRO A 60 11.50 20.01 8.48
CA PRO A 60 10.72 18.84 8.07
C PRO A 60 11.51 17.53 8.21
N LEU A 61 12.83 17.57 7.98
CA LEU A 61 13.71 16.39 8.07
C LEU A 61 14.09 15.99 9.50
N ALA A 62 13.98 16.90 10.49
CA ALA A 62 14.32 16.60 11.88
C ALA A 62 13.45 15.48 12.48
N HIS A 63 12.23 15.30 11.96
CA HIS A 63 11.28 14.29 12.41
C HIS A 63 11.35 12.98 11.61
N GLU A 64 12.12 12.95 10.50
CA GLU A 64 12.27 11.78 9.63
C GLU A 64 12.68 10.51 10.42
N PRO A 65 13.70 10.53 11.30
CA PRO A 65 14.11 9.33 12.02
C PRO A 65 13.03 8.81 12.98
N THR A 66 12.31 9.71 13.64
CA THR A 66 11.23 9.37 14.57
C THR A 66 10.02 8.78 13.84
N LEU A 67 9.63 9.37 12.71
CA LEU A 67 8.54 8.88 11.87
C LEU A 67 8.87 7.52 11.28
N LEU A 68 10.09 7.34 10.77
CA LEU A 68 10.57 6.06 10.25
C LEU A 68 10.59 4.98 11.35
N ALA A 69 11.18 5.27 12.51
CA ALA A 69 11.24 4.34 13.63
C ALA A 69 9.84 3.90 14.08
N ARG A 70 8.88 4.84 14.12
CA ARG A 70 7.49 4.55 14.46
C ARG A 70 6.80 3.69 13.41
N ALA A 71 6.97 4.00 12.12
CA ALA A 71 6.41 3.21 11.03
C ALA A 71 6.95 1.76 11.07
N LEU A 72 8.26 1.58 11.20
CA LEU A 72 8.91 0.27 11.29
C LEU A 72 8.46 -0.54 12.49
N HIS A 73 8.34 0.08 13.67
CA HIS A 73 7.89 -0.61 14.88
C HIS A 73 6.44 -1.11 14.74
N LEU A 74 5.57 -0.34 14.08
CA LEU A 74 4.13 -0.61 14.08
C LEU A 74 3.66 -1.41 12.85
N ALA A 75 4.42 -1.43 11.76
CA ALA A 75 4.04 -2.09 10.50
C ALA A 75 3.71 -3.60 10.65
N PRO A 76 4.49 -4.42 11.40
CA PRO A 76 4.17 -5.84 11.57
C PRO A 76 2.80 -6.11 12.20
N GLY A 77 2.34 -5.21 13.07
CA GLY A 77 1.04 -5.31 13.73
C GLY A 77 -0.13 -5.10 12.77
N ALA A 78 0.02 -4.26 11.74
CA ALA A 78 -1.03 -3.99 10.76
C ALA A 78 -1.28 -5.21 9.84
N LEU A 79 -0.20 -5.88 9.43
CA LEU A 79 -0.26 -7.07 8.59
C LEU A 79 -0.80 -8.31 9.31
N SER A 80 -0.71 -8.34 10.64
CA SER A 80 -1.20 -9.45 11.48
C SER A 80 -2.69 -9.33 11.84
N SER A 81 -3.39 -8.32 11.32
CA SER A 81 -4.81 -8.09 11.60
C SER A 81 -5.70 -9.16 10.97
N GLY A 82 -6.78 -9.54 11.68
CA GLY A 82 -7.84 -10.39 11.12
C GLY A 82 -8.82 -9.64 10.20
N HIS A 83 -8.70 -8.31 10.09
CA HIS A 83 -9.60 -7.47 9.29
C HIS A 83 -8.95 -7.10 7.95
N ARG A 84 -9.64 -7.35 6.83
CA ARG A 84 -9.09 -7.18 5.48
C ARG A 84 -8.62 -5.75 5.19
N LEU A 85 -9.40 -4.75 5.57
CA LEU A 85 -9.02 -3.34 5.43
C LEU A 85 -7.71 -3.01 6.18
N GLN A 86 -7.48 -3.61 7.34
CA GLN A 86 -6.25 -3.38 8.10
C GLN A 86 -5.05 -4.07 7.45
N ILE A 87 -5.25 -5.25 6.86
CA ILE A 87 -4.22 -5.90 6.03
C ILE A 87 -3.89 -5.02 4.81
N LEU A 88 -4.89 -4.47 4.12
CA LEU A 88 -4.70 -3.52 3.01
C LEU A 88 -3.88 -2.30 3.45
N HIS A 89 -4.22 -1.70 4.57
CA HIS A 89 -3.46 -0.60 5.15
C HIS A 89 -2.02 -1.02 5.53
N GLY A 90 -1.83 -2.25 6.00
CA GLY A 90 -0.52 -2.85 6.23
C GLY A 90 0.30 -2.96 4.95
N ILE A 91 -0.28 -3.51 3.87
CA ILE A 91 0.36 -3.59 2.55
C ILE A 91 0.72 -2.20 2.04
N GLN A 92 -0.19 -1.21 2.16
CA GLN A 92 0.10 0.17 1.78
C GLN A 92 1.29 0.74 2.57
N THR A 93 1.40 0.41 3.87
CA THR A 93 2.52 0.83 4.72
C THR A 93 3.83 0.23 4.22
N GLU A 94 3.87 -1.07 3.94
CA GLU A 94 5.05 -1.76 3.41
C GLU A 94 5.48 -1.21 2.05
N VAL A 95 4.52 -0.90 1.16
CA VAL A 95 4.79 -0.28 -0.13
C VAL A 95 5.44 1.11 0.04
N LEU A 96 4.89 1.95 0.92
CA LEU A 96 5.45 3.27 1.19
C LEU A 96 6.85 3.19 1.82
N LEU A 97 7.09 2.21 2.71
CA LEU A 97 8.41 1.98 3.30
C LEU A 97 9.41 1.48 2.25
N CYS A 98 9.01 0.55 1.38
CA CYS A 98 9.81 0.11 0.25
C CYS A 98 10.23 1.28 -0.63
N ALA A 99 9.27 2.08 -1.08
CA ALA A 99 9.52 3.25 -1.91
C ALA A 99 10.44 4.26 -1.19
N TYR A 100 10.28 4.45 0.11
CA TYR A 100 11.12 5.33 0.91
C TYR A 100 12.58 4.84 0.96
N PHE A 101 12.79 3.54 1.21
CA PHE A 101 14.13 2.98 1.25
C PHE A 101 14.80 2.99 -0.14
N LEU A 102 14.04 2.79 -1.22
CA LEU A 102 14.52 2.99 -2.59
C LEU A 102 14.97 4.43 -2.82
N HIS A 103 14.15 5.40 -2.42
CA HIS A 103 14.47 6.83 -2.50
C HIS A 103 15.75 7.19 -1.72
N LYS A 104 16.01 6.53 -0.59
CA LYS A 104 17.23 6.70 0.21
C LYS A 104 18.41 5.81 -0.23
N GLY A 105 18.26 4.99 -1.27
CA GLY A 105 19.30 4.06 -1.76
C GLY A 105 19.59 2.85 -0.87
N ARG A 106 18.69 2.55 0.08
CA ARG A 106 18.79 1.43 1.04
C ARG A 106 18.10 0.17 0.50
N LEU A 107 18.76 -0.48 -0.46
CA LEU A 107 18.12 -1.49 -1.31
C LEU A 107 17.74 -2.79 -0.58
N VAL A 108 18.49 -3.18 0.45
CA VAL A 108 18.20 -4.41 1.22
C VAL A 108 16.92 -4.24 2.04
N GLU A 109 16.79 -3.10 2.71
CA GLU A 109 15.58 -2.76 3.46
C GLU A 109 14.38 -2.60 2.51
N ALA A 110 14.57 -1.95 1.36
CA ALA A 110 13.54 -1.86 0.34
C ALA A 110 13.03 -3.24 -0.10
N GLN A 111 13.94 -4.16 -0.40
CA GLN A 111 13.59 -5.53 -0.80
C GLN A 111 12.84 -6.27 0.31
N TYR A 112 13.24 -6.09 1.57
CA TYR A 112 12.55 -6.69 2.72
C TYR A 112 11.08 -6.27 2.78
N HIS A 113 10.81 -4.96 2.73
CA HIS A 113 9.44 -4.44 2.76
C HIS A 113 8.62 -4.86 1.53
N LEU A 114 9.24 -4.90 0.35
CA LEU A 114 8.60 -5.43 -0.86
C LEU A 114 8.23 -6.90 -0.72
N SER A 115 9.11 -7.74 -0.17
CA SER A 115 8.83 -9.16 0.07
C SER A 115 7.70 -9.37 1.07
N LEU A 116 7.58 -8.53 2.11
CA LEU A 116 6.43 -8.55 3.01
C LEU A 116 5.14 -8.22 2.26
N ALA A 117 5.10 -7.11 1.52
CA ALA A 117 3.93 -6.73 0.73
C ALA A 117 3.53 -7.84 -0.29
N ALA A 118 4.51 -8.38 -1.02
CA ALA A 118 4.30 -9.46 -1.97
C ALA A 118 3.77 -10.72 -1.30
N SER A 119 4.30 -11.10 -0.14
CA SER A 119 3.82 -12.29 0.58
C SER A 119 2.34 -12.18 0.95
N HIS A 120 1.86 -10.99 1.33
CA HIS A 120 0.45 -10.77 1.65
C HIS A 120 -0.45 -10.70 0.42
N VAL A 121 0.05 -10.20 -0.70
CA VAL A 121 -0.71 -10.17 -1.97
C VAL A 121 -0.77 -11.57 -2.61
N VAL A 122 0.26 -12.40 -2.42
CA VAL A 122 0.39 -13.75 -3.01
C VAL A 122 -0.24 -14.84 -2.11
N LEU A 123 0.03 -14.83 -0.80
CA LEU A 123 -0.50 -15.80 0.17
C LEU A 123 -1.86 -15.40 0.73
N GLY A 124 -2.14 -14.09 0.76
CA GLY A 124 -3.39 -13.58 1.29
C GLY A 124 -4.54 -13.96 0.38
N ASP A 125 -5.64 -14.31 1.03
CA ASP A 125 -6.95 -14.54 0.44
C ASP A 125 -7.57 -13.23 -0.11
N LEU A 126 -6.82 -12.55 -0.98
CA LEU A 126 -7.38 -11.91 -2.16
C LEU A 126 -8.05 -12.94 -3.10
N ALA A 127 -8.03 -14.25 -2.76
CA ALA A 127 -8.61 -15.35 -3.52
C ALA A 127 -10.15 -15.27 -3.64
N GLY A 128 -10.80 -14.30 -3.00
CA GLY A 128 -12.08 -13.77 -3.45
C GLY A 128 -12.10 -13.42 -4.95
N LEU A 129 -11.00 -12.89 -5.49
CA LEU A 129 -10.82 -12.63 -6.94
C LEU A 129 -10.83 -13.92 -7.77
N ARG A 130 -10.26 -15.02 -7.25
CA ARG A 130 -10.26 -16.35 -7.91
C ARG A 130 -11.66 -16.96 -7.95
N SER A 131 -12.49 -16.71 -6.93
CA SER A 131 -13.87 -17.20 -6.82
C SER A 131 -14.91 -16.32 -7.53
N ALA A 132 -14.62 -15.03 -7.76
CA ALA A 132 -15.55 -14.05 -8.34
C ALA A 132 -15.88 -14.25 -9.83
N ARG A 133 -15.37 -15.31 -10.48
CA ARG A 133 -15.71 -15.65 -11.88
C ARG A 133 -17.21 -16.00 -12.09
N GLY A 134 -18.01 -16.12 -11.03
CA GLY A 134 -19.42 -16.53 -11.11
C GLY A 134 -20.44 -15.47 -10.66
N ALA A 135 -20.66 -14.43 -11.46
CA ALA A 135 -21.75 -13.44 -11.30
C ALA A 135 -21.56 -12.32 -10.25
N ARG A 136 -22.07 -11.13 -10.59
CA ARG A 136 -22.10 -9.90 -9.76
C ARG A 136 -22.67 -10.12 -8.34
N ALA A 137 -23.49 -11.15 -8.15
CA ALA A 137 -24.03 -11.54 -6.85
C ALA A 137 -23.00 -12.18 -5.90
N GLN A 138 -21.94 -12.84 -6.41
CA GLN A 138 -20.86 -13.38 -5.58
C GLN A 138 -19.87 -12.30 -5.15
N ARG A 139 -19.65 -11.25 -5.97
CA ARG A 139 -18.78 -10.11 -5.61
C ARG A 139 -19.23 -9.39 -4.33
N ALA A 140 -20.54 -9.16 -4.20
CA ALA A 140 -21.13 -8.53 -3.00
C ALA A 140 -21.03 -9.40 -1.73
N GLN A 141 -20.70 -10.68 -1.86
CA GLN A 141 -20.44 -11.58 -0.71
C GLN A 141 -18.97 -11.60 -0.30
N ILE A 142 -18.08 -11.11 -1.17
CA ILE A 142 -16.63 -11.17 -1.01
C ILE A 142 -16.09 -9.81 -0.54
N TYR A 143 -16.55 -8.74 -1.17
CA TYR A 143 -16.19 -7.35 -0.85
C TYR A 143 -17.32 -6.67 -0.09
N GLN A 144 -16.97 -5.85 0.90
CA GLN A 144 -17.89 -5.01 1.64
C GLN A 144 -18.53 -3.97 0.71
N ASP A 145 -17.76 -3.44 -0.25
CA ASP A 145 -18.18 -2.42 -1.20
C ASP A 145 -17.28 -2.40 -2.46
N PRO A 146 -17.69 -1.74 -3.57
CA PRO A 146 -16.90 -1.72 -4.80
C PRO A 146 -15.55 -0.99 -4.67
N ILE A 147 -15.41 -0.03 -3.76
CA ILE A 147 -14.13 0.66 -3.54
C ILE A 147 -13.12 -0.30 -2.90
N GLU A 148 -13.54 -1.18 -1.98
CA GLU A 148 -12.67 -2.23 -1.43
C GLU A 148 -12.16 -3.16 -2.54
N GLU A 149 -13.01 -3.53 -3.51
CA GLU A 149 -12.58 -4.30 -4.70
C GLU A 149 -11.50 -3.54 -5.47
N GLY A 150 -11.70 -2.24 -5.72
CA GLY A 150 -10.72 -1.38 -6.37
C GLY A 150 -9.39 -1.31 -5.63
N GLU A 151 -9.41 -1.06 -4.32
CA GLU A 151 -8.21 -0.98 -3.49
C GLU A 151 -7.41 -2.29 -3.48
N LEU A 152 -8.09 -3.43 -3.46
CA LEU A 152 -7.48 -4.77 -3.53
C LEU A 152 -6.81 -5.05 -4.88
N VAL A 153 -7.49 -4.71 -5.97
CA VAL A 153 -6.93 -4.84 -7.32
C VAL A 153 -5.72 -3.91 -7.48
N SER A 154 -5.83 -2.65 -7.06
CA SER A 154 -4.74 -1.68 -7.12
C SER A 154 -3.56 -2.09 -6.24
N ALA A 155 -3.79 -2.65 -5.05
CA ALA A 155 -2.73 -3.19 -4.20
C ALA A 155 -1.94 -4.29 -4.92
N PHE A 156 -2.64 -5.25 -5.54
CA PHE A 156 -2.00 -6.34 -6.26
C PHE A 156 -1.10 -5.81 -7.40
N TRP A 157 -1.65 -4.96 -8.26
CA TRP A 157 -0.91 -4.45 -9.42
C TRP A 157 0.23 -3.53 -9.03
N THR A 158 0.09 -2.74 -7.96
CA THR A 158 1.16 -1.89 -7.43
C THR A 158 2.35 -2.75 -6.96
N VAL A 159 2.08 -3.77 -6.15
CA VAL A 159 3.13 -4.65 -5.61
C VAL A 159 3.78 -5.48 -6.72
N LEU A 160 3.01 -6.02 -7.67
CA LEU A 160 3.53 -6.76 -8.81
C LEU A 160 4.42 -5.87 -9.69
N ALA A 161 3.97 -4.65 -10.02
CA ALA A 161 4.73 -3.72 -10.83
C ALA A 161 6.05 -3.33 -10.14
N MET A 162 6.00 -2.99 -8.84
CA MET A 162 7.21 -2.69 -8.07
C MET A 162 8.18 -3.87 -8.03
N ASP A 163 7.69 -5.10 -7.80
CA ASP A 163 8.53 -6.30 -7.83
C ASP A 163 9.23 -6.48 -9.17
N LYS A 164 8.49 -6.42 -10.28
CA LYS A 164 9.09 -6.61 -11.61
C LYS A 164 10.07 -5.51 -11.98
N ILE A 165 9.75 -4.26 -11.67
CA ILE A 165 10.65 -3.13 -11.93
C ILE A 165 11.96 -3.30 -11.15
N TRP A 166 11.89 -3.52 -9.84
CA TRP A 166 13.07 -3.52 -8.98
C TRP A 166 13.86 -4.82 -9.03
N SER A 167 13.23 -5.98 -9.22
CA SER A 167 13.93 -7.23 -9.50
C SER A 167 14.74 -7.13 -10.80
N SER A 168 14.19 -6.50 -11.84
CA SER A 168 14.92 -6.30 -13.10
C SER A 168 16.05 -5.28 -12.98
N ALA A 169 15.81 -4.15 -12.30
CA ALA A 169 16.80 -3.09 -12.17
C ALA A 169 17.98 -3.46 -11.25
N LEU A 170 17.72 -4.25 -10.20
CA LEU A 170 18.68 -4.55 -9.14
C LEU A 170 19.18 -6.01 -9.17
N ASN A 171 18.74 -6.82 -10.14
CA ASN A 171 18.99 -8.26 -10.22
C ASN A 171 18.61 -9.02 -8.94
N PHE A 172 17.54 -8.59 -8.27
CA PHE A 172 16.98 -9.33 -7.13
C PHE A 172 16.06 -10.46 -7.61
N PRO A 173 15.98 -11.57 -6.87
CA PRO A 173 14.98 -12.59 -7.15
C PRO A 173 13.57 -11.97 -7.03
N SER A 174 12.73 -12.23 -8.02
CA SER A 174 11.33 -11.83 -8.05
C SER A 174 10.56 -12.58 -6.95
N ASN A 175 9.74 -11.87 -6.18
CA ASN A 175 8.86 -12.48 -5.17
C ASN A 175 7.72 -13.27 -5.83
N PHE A 176 7.34 -12.91 -7.06
CA PHE A 176 6.35 -13.64 -7.86
C PHE A 176 7.08 -14.68 -8.73
N THR A 177 7.39 -15.83 -8.14
CA THR A 177 8.02 -16.96 -8.84
C THR A 177 6.96 -17.81 -9.54
N SER A 178 6.90 -17.72 -10.87
CA SER A 178 6.25 -18.72 -11.71
C SER A 178 7.23 -19.07 -12.81
N GLU A 179 7.43 -20.36 -13.08
CA GLU A 179 8.19 -20.85 -14.25
C GLU A 179 7.37 -20.67 -15.56
N GLY A 180 6.75 -19.49 -15.72
CA GLY A 180 5.79 -19.12 -16.75
C GLY A 180 5.17 -17.76 -16.45
N PRO A 181 4.27 -17.22 -17.31
CA PRO A 181 3.48 -16.07 -16.92
C PRO A 181 2.77 -16.41 -15.60
N PRO A 182 2.84 -15.56 -14.57
CA PRO A 182 2.09 -15.80 -13.35
C PRO A 182 0.62 -15.98 -13.74
N ASP A 183 -0.04 -16.99 -13.16
CA ASP A 183 -1.49 -17.17 -13.32
C ASP A 183 -2.18 -16.04 -12.55
N VAL A 184 -2.16 -14.85 -13.15
CA VAL A 184 -2.69 -13.61 -12.59
C VAL A 184 -4.18 -13.64 -12.84
N ASP A 185 -4.92 -14.12 -11.85
CA ASP A 185 -6.38 -14.10 -11.84
C ASP A 185 -6.95 -12.69 -11.53
N THR A 186 -6.10 -11.76 -11.08
CA THR A 186 -6.50 -10.38 -10.76
C THR A 186 -6.87 -9.62 -12.04
N PRO A 187 -8.10 -9.05 -12.16
CA PRO A 187 -8.47 -8.25 -13.32
C PRO A 187 -7.58 -7.01 -13.42
N TRP A 188 -7.45 -6.49 -14.63
CA TRP A 188 -6.76 -5.21 -14.84
C TRP A 188 -7.44 -4.10 -14.00
N PRO A 189 -6.68 -3.18 -13.37
CA PRO A 189 -7.27 -2.13 -12.55
C PRO A 189 -8.08 -1.18 -13.43
N LEU A 190 -9.29 -0.86 -12.97
CA LEU A 190 -10.03 0.29 -13.51
C LEU A 190 -9.51 1.56 -12.82
N GLU A 191 -9.89 2.72 -13.36
CA GLU A 191 -9.73 3.97 -12.63
C GLU A 191 -10.54 3.92 -11.33
N MET A 192 -9.99 4.48 -10.25
CA MET A 192 -10.59 4.38 -8.92
C MET A 192 -12.03 4.96 -8.90
N ASP A 193 -12.29 6.00 -9.68
CA ASP A 193 -13.62 6.64 -9.85
C ASP A 193 -14.67 5.67 -10.41
N ALA A 194 -14.26 4.64 -11.18
CA ALA A 194 -15.18 3.62 -11.70
C ALA A 194 -15.71 2.68 -10.60
N TYR A 195 -15.02 2.60 -9.45
CA TYR A 195 -15.44 1.84 -8.29
C TYR A 195 -16.31 2.66 -7.31
N GLU A 196 -16.50 3.97 -7.54
CA GLU A 196 -17.40 4.82 -6.74
C GLU A 196 -18.89 4.67 -7.15
N GLN A 197 -19.19 3.87 -8.19
CA GLN A 197 -20.54 3.67 -8.78
C GLN A 197 -21.30 2.46 -8.20
#